data_AF-A0A317ILZ6-F1
#
_entry.id   AF-A0A317ILZ6-F1
#
_cell.length_a   1.000
_cell.length_b   1.000
_cell.length_c   1.000
_cell.angle_alpha   90.00
_cell.angle_beta   90.00
_cell.angle_gamma   90.00
#
_symmetry.space_group_name_H-M   'P 1'
#
loop_
_entity.id
_entity.type
_entity.pdbx_description
1 polymer ?
#
loop_
_entity_poly.entity_id
_entity_poly.type
_entity_poly.pdbx_seq_one_letter_code
_entity_poly.pdbx_strand_id
1 'polypeptide(L)'
;MQKLAAVEEAKALMNEAQDWSVWHWLTDKRRVRATADRATETLGECEKKVKAAWSEDLKKAYRDLCRNGRAGSIDPELKQTLERVKDAESAAEEARVDAEATFDEAERRLSTDLAREGAQKAIASWVLREKAIRRAEAMTRRK
;
A
#
# COMPACT_ATOMS: atom_id res chain seq x y z
N MET A 1 -5.38 -13.85 0.32
CA MET A 1 -6.01 -12.59 -0.08
C MET A 1 -6.63 -12.71 -1.47
N GLN A 2 -7.94 -12.50 -1.60
CA GLN A 2 -8.58 -12.32 -2.91
C GLN A 2 -8.14 -11.00 -3.53
N LYS A 3 -8.16 -10.90 -4.86
CA LYS A 3 -7.91 -9.62 -5.54
C LYS A 3 -9.03 -8.64 -5.17
N LEU A 4 -8.65 -7.43 -4.75
CA LEU A 4 -9.61 -6.39 -4.38
C LEU A 4 -10.00 -5.63 -5.64
N ALA A 5 -11.30 -5.63 -5.98
CA ALA A 5 -11.80 -5.03 -7.22
C ALA A 5 -11.37 -3.56 -7.39
N ALA A 6 -11.45 -2.76 -6.32
CA ALA A 6 -11.01 -1.36 -6.33
C ALA A 6 -9.51 -1.18 -6.65
N VAL A 7 -8.67 -2.12 -6.21
CA VAL A 7 -7.23 -2.07 -6.47
C VAL A 7 -6.93 -2.47 -7.91
N GLU A 8 -7.63 -3.47 -8.45
CA GLU A 8 -7.47 -3.84 -9.85
C GLU A 8 -8.02 -2.76 -10.80
N GLU A 9 -9.12 -2.10 -10.43
CA GLU A 9 -9.66 -0.92 -11.13
C GLU A 9 -8.64 0.22 -11.14
N ALA A 10 -8.03 0.53 -9.99
CA ALA A 10 -7.00 1.56 -9.90
C ALA A 10 -5.75 1.22 -10.71
N LYS A 11 -5.29 -0.04 -10.67
CA LYS A 11 -4.17 -0.50 -11.51
C LYS A 11 -4.51 -0.40 -12.99
N ALA A 12 -5.71 -0.78 -13.40
CA ALA A 12 -6.14 -0.68 -14.79
C ALA A 12 -6.14 0.78 -15.26
N LEU A 13 -6.72 1.67 -14.46
CA LEU A 13 -6.74 3.11 -14.75
C LEU A 13 -5.33 3.70 -14.83
N MET A 14 -4.46 3.38 -13.88
CA MET A 14 -3.07 3.88 -13.88
C MET A 14 -2.24 3.30 -15.03
N ASN A 15 -2.55 2.10 -15.53
CA ASN A 15 -1.93 1.56 -16.74
C ASN A 15 -2.42 2.29 -17.99
N GLU A 16 -3.73 2.52 -18.11
CA GLU A 16 -4.29 3.31 -19.21
C GLU A 16 -3.71 4.74 -19.22
N ALA A 17 -3.56 5.34 -18.04
CA ALA A 17 -3.07 6.69 -17.88
C ALA A 17 -1.62 6.88 -18.32
N GLN A 18 -0.85 5.80 -18.48
CA GLN A 18 0.50 5.88 -19.02
C GLN A 18 0.53 6.36 -20.47
N ASP A 19 -0.53 6.07 -21.25
CA ASP A 19 -0.63 6.46 -22.66
C ASP A 19 -1.38 7.79 -22.87
N TRP A 20 -1.84 8.43 -21.79
CA TRP A 20 -2.62 9.66 -21.89
C TRP A 20 -1.80 10.85 -22.40
N SER A 21 -2.49 11.74 -23.11
CA SER A 21 -1.99 13.05 -23.49
C SER A 21 -2.03 14.03 -22.31
N VAL A 22 -1.30 15.14 -22.42
CA VAL A 22 -1.31 16.24 -21.42
C VAL A 22 -2.74 16.70 -21.13
N TRP A 23 -3.56 16.84 -22.18
CA TRP A 23 -4.92 17.35 -22.04
C TRP A 23 -5.83 16.36 -21.29
N HIS A 24 -5.70 15.06 -21.59
CA HIS A 24 -6.43 14.01 -20.91
C HIS A 24 -6.04 13.92 -19.42
N TRP A 25 -4.75 14.03 -19.11
CA TRP A 25 -4.28 14.09 -17.72
C TRP A 25 -4.89 15.26 -16.95
N LEU A 26 -4.98 16.44 -17.56
CA LEU A 26 -5.56 17.62 -16.92
C LEU A 26 -7.06 17.48 -16.66
N THR A 27 -7.80 16.79 -17.54
CA THR A 27 -9.25 16.58 -17.37
C THR A 27 -9.56 15.46 -16.38
N ASP A 28 -8.85 14.34 -16.46
CA ASP A 28 -9.17 13.12 -15.71
C ASP A 28 -8.39 12.94 -14.41
N LYS A 29 -7.52 13.89 -14.03
CA LYS A 29 -6.79 13.82 -12.75
C LYS A 29 -7.66 13.60 -11.53
N ARG A 30 -8.88 14.14 -11.52
CA ARG A 30 -9.85 13.93 -10.42
C ARG A 30 -10.30 12.47 -10.35
N ARG A 31 -10.52 11.84 -11.50
CA ARG A 31 -10.87 10.41 -11.61
C ARG A 31 -9.70 9.55 -11.15
N VAL A 32 -8.47 9.87 -11.55
CA VAL A 32 -7.26 9.18 -11.10
C VAL A 32 -7.12 9.24 -9.59
N ARG A 33 -7.23 10.43 -8.99
CA ARG A 33 -7.17 10.63 -7.53
C ARG A 33 -8.25 9.84 -6.80
N ALA A 34 -9.51 10.01 -7.19
CA ALA A 34 -10.63 9.33 -6.53
C ALA A 34 -10.50 7.80 -6.58
N THR A 35 -9.97 7.26 -7.69
CA THR A 35 -9.77 5.80 -7.84
C THR A 35 -8.59 5.33 -6.99
N ALA A 36 -7.50 6.10 -6.93
CA ALA A 36 -6.35 5.83 -6.08
C ALA A 36 -6.70 5.88 -4.58
N ASP A 37 -7.51 6.85 -4.16
CA ASP A 37 -8.02 6.99 -2.80
C ASP A 37 -8.86 5.77 -2.42
N ARG A 38 -9.79 5.36 -3.29
CA ARG A 38 -10.62 4.16 -3.08
C ARG A 38 -9.79 2.89 -2.95
N ALA A 39 -8.76 2.72 -3.79
CA ALA A 39 -7.86 1.57 -3.70
C ALA A 39 -7.08 1.56 -2.37
N THR A 40 -6.59 2.72 -1.95
CA THR A 40 -5.86 2.90 -0.70
C THR A 40 -6.76 2.61 0.52
N GLU A 41 -7.99 3.12 0.50
CA GLU A 41 -8.99 2.86 1.54
C GLU A 41 -9.32 1.37 1.62
N THR A 42 -9.61 0.73 0.49
CA THR A 42 -9.93 -0.71 0.43
C THR A 42 -8.78 -1.57 0.97
N LEU A 43 -7.53 -1.24 0.63
CA LEU A 43 -6.35 -1.92 1.17
C LEU A 43 -6.23 -1.70 2.68
N GLY A 44 -6.49 -0.49 3.16
CA GLY A 44 -6.48 -0.16 4.59
C GLY A 44 -7.55 -0.93 5.37
N GLU A 45 -8.76 -1.05 4.83
CA GLU A 45 -9.82 -1.87 5.45
C GLU A 45 -9.47 -3.36 5.48
N CYS A 46 -8.90 -3.88 4.38
CA CYS A 46 -8.44 -5.26 4.31
C CYS A 46 -7.37 -5.53 5.36
N GLU A 47 -6.35 -4.67 5.45
CA GLU A 47 -5.28 -4.75 6.44
C GLU A 47 -5.83 -4.71 7.88
N LYS A 48 -6.76 -3.79 8.17
CA LYS A 48 -7.44 -3.72 9.48
C LYS A 48 -8.15 -5.02 9.82
N LYS A 49 -8.90 -5.61 8.88
CA LYS A 49 -9.61 -6.90 9.09
C LYS A 49 -8.62 -8.03 9.38
N VAL A 50 -7.51 -8.08 8.66
CA VAL A 50 -6.46 -9.09 8.87
C VAL A 50 -5.82 -8.95 10.25
N LYS A 51 -5.41 -7.74 10.63
CA LYS A 51 -4.81 -7.47 11.96
C LYS A 51 -5.80 -7.63 13.11
N ALA A 52 -7.10 -7.40 12.87
CA ALA A 52 -8.15 -7.67 13.87
C ALA A 52 -8.26 -9.16 14.22
N ALA A 53 -7.97 -10.04 13.25
CA ALA A 53 -7.99 -11.50 13.44
C ALA A 53 -6.73 -12.06 14.14
N TRP A 54 -5.71 -11.24 14.41
CA TRP A 54 -4.54 -11.66 15.17
C TRP A 54 -4.88 -11.96 16.64
N SER A 55 -4.08 -12.81 17.29
CA SER A 55 -4.17 -13.00 18.73
C SER A 55 -3.80 -11.71 19.48
N GLU A 56 -4.29 -11.55 20.70
CA GLU A 56 -3.98 -10.36 21.52
C GLU A 56 -2.47 -10.24 21.80
N ASP A 57 -1.76 -11.35 21.96
CA ASP A 57 -0.31 -11.36 22.11
C ASP A 57 0.41 -10.85 20.85
N LEU A 58 -0.04 -11.26 19.66
CA LEU A 58 0.48 -10.74 18.39
C LEU A 58 0.21 -9.25 18.22
N LYS A 59 -1.02 -8.81 18.53
CA LYS A 59 -1.39 -7.38 18.48
C LYS A 59 -0.54 -6.55 19.43
N LYS A 60 -0.28 -7.06 20.64
CA LYS A 60 0.57 -6.41 21.64
C LYS A 60 2.02 -6.35 21.17
N ALA A 61 2.59 -7.48 20.72
CA ALA A 61 3.96 -7.53 20.23
C ALA A 61 4.19 -6.61 19.01
N TYR A 62 3.20 -6.53 18.12
CA TYR A 62 3.26 -5.64 16.96
C TYR A 62 3.17 -4.16 17.37
N ARG A 63 2.33 -3.83 18.35
CA ARG A 63 2.26 -2.47 18.92
C ARG A 63 3.59 -2.06 19.55
N ASP A 64 4.20 -2.97 20.31
CA ASP A 64 5.52 -2.75 20.91
C ASP A 64 6.60 -2.57 19.84
N LEU A 65 6.56 -3.40 18.79
CA LEU A 65 7.45 -3.27 17.64
C LEU A 65 7.29 -1.92 16.94
N CYS A 66 6.06 -1.45 16.73
CA CYS A 66 5.79 -0.17 16.10
C CYS A 66 6.20 1.02 16.96
N ARG A 67 6.06 0.93 18.29
CA ARG A 67 6.40 2.03 19.21
C ARG A 67 7.87 2.09 19.58
N ASN A 68 8.49 0.94 19.81
CA ASN A 68 9.81 0.81 20.45
C ASN A 68 10.87 0.22 19.51
N GLY A 69 10.51 -0.17 18.28
CA GLY A 69 11.41 -0.83 17.34
C GLY A 69 11.77 -2.27 17.73
N ARG A 70 11.11 -2.85 18.75
CA ARG A 70 11.34 -4.21 19.21
C ARG A 70 10.01 -4.86 19.59
N ALA A 71 9.75 -6.05 19.04
CA ALA A 71 8.64 -6.87 19.51
C ALA A 71 8.90 -7.37 20.94
N GLY A 72 7.84 -7.43 21.75
CA GLY A 72 7.85 -7.99 23.10
C GLY A 72 8.23 -9.49 23.12
N SER A 73 8.13 -10.11 24.30
CA SER A 73 8.49 -11.51 24.51
C SER A 73 7.49 -12.47 23.84
N ILE A 74 7.67 -12.69 22.55
CA ILE A 74 7.01 -13.74 21.76
C ILE A 74 8.04 -14.72 21.24
N ASP A 75 7.57 -15.84 20.68
CA ASP A 75 8.41 -16.82 20.01
C ASP A 75 9.37 -16.15 18.99
N PRO A 76 10.67 -16.52 18.97
CA PRO A 76 11.65 -15.88 18.08
C PRO A 76 11.35 -15.98 16.58
N GLU A 77 10.76 -17.08 16.10
CA GLU A 77 10.37 -17.22 14.70
C GLU A 77 9.18 -16.32 14.38
N LEU A 78 8.21 -16.27 15.30
CA LEU A 78 7.06 -15.38 15.20
C LEU A 78 7.47 -13.91 15.20
N LYS A 79 8.46 -13.56 16.04
CA LYS A 79 9.07 -12.22 16.09
C LYS A 79 9.71 -11.83 14.76
N GLN A 80 10.55 -12.70 14.20
CA GLN A 80 11.18 -12.43 12.90
C GLN A 80 10.14 -12.24 11.81
N THR A 81 9.07 -13.04 11.82
CA THR A 81 8.00 -12.92 10.82
C THR A 81 7.21 -11.61 11.01
N LEU A 82 7.00 -11.18 12.25
CA LEU A 82 6.33 -9.92 12.57
C LEU A 82 7.15 -8.69 12.15
N GLU A 83 8.47 -8.74 12.34
CA GLU A 83 9.42 -7.72 11.85
C GLU A 83 9.34 -7.62 10.31
N ARG A 84 9.36 -8.75 9.61
CA ARG A 84 9.19 -8.78 8.14
C ARG A 84 7.84 -8.24 7.67
N VAL A 85 6.78 -8.39 8.45
CA VAL A 85 5.48 -7.76 8.14
C VAL A 85 5.60 -6.24 8.25
N LYS A 86 6.18 -5.74 9.35
CA LYS A 86 6.40 -4.30 9.54
C LYS A 86 7.28 -3.70 8.44
N ASP A 87 8.38 -4.34 8.09
CA ASP A 87 9.27 -3.87 7.02
C ASP A 87 8.55 -3.79 5.67
N ALA A 88 7.68 -4.77 5.37
CA ALA A 88 6.88 -4.78 4.16
C ALA A 88 5.86 -3.63 4.12
N GLU A 89 5.26 -3.31 5.26
CA GLU A 89 4.31 -2.21 5.40
C GLU A 89 5.02 -0.86 5.30
N SER A 90 6.19 -0.71 5.92
CA SER A 90 7.05 0.47 5.78
C SER A 90 7.46 0.69 4.32
N ALA A 91 7.93 -0.35 3.62
CA ALA A 91 8.29 -0.24 2.21
C ALA A 91 7.09 0.12 1.31
N ALA A 92 5.89 -0.40 1.64
CA ALA A 92 4.68 -0.05 0.90
C ALA A 92 4.26 1.41 1.13
N GLU A 93 4.41 1.91 2.37
CA GLU A 93 4.13 3.29 2.73
C GLU A 93 5.12 4.26 2.10
N GLU A 94 6.42 3.95 2.13
CA GLU A 94 7.47 4.73 1.46
C GLU A 94 7.21 4.83 -0.05
N ALA A 95 6.85 3.72 -0.70
CA ALA A 95 6.49 3.72 -2.11
C ALA A 95 5.24 4.56 -2.41
N ARG A 96 4.27 4.61 -1.49
CA ARG A 96 3.09 5.47 -1.63
C ARG A 96 3.47 6.94 -1.53
N VAL A 97 4.26 7.30 -0.53
CA VAL A 97 4.74 8.68 -0.34
C VAL A 97 5.57 9.15 -1.53
N ASP A 98 6.43 8.29 -2.09
CA ASP A 98 7.19 8.61 -3.32
C ASP A 98 6.27 8.80 -4.54
N ALA A 99 5.21 7.98 -4.68
CA ALA A 99 4.21 8.17 -5.72
C ALA A 99 3.48 9.51 -5.57
N GLU A 100 3.03 9.85 -4.37
CA GLU A 100 2.35 11.11 -4.04
C GLU A 100 3.26 12.32 -4.35
N ALA A 101 4.51 12.29 -3.89
CA ALA A 101 5.48 13.35 -4.17
C ALA A 101 5.75 13.51 -5.67
N THR A 102 5.79 12.40 -6.41
CA THR A 102 5.97 12.43 -7.87
C THR A 102 4.77 13.06 -8.57
N PHE A 103 3.54 12.77 -8.12
CA PHE A 103 2.33 13.41 -8.64
C PHE A 103 2.27 14.91 -8.31
N ASP A 104 2.66 15.31 -7.11
CA ASP A 104 2.71 16.73 -6.73
C ASP A 104 3.71 17.50 -7.59
N GLU A 105 4.89 16.91 -7.82
CA GLU A 105 5.89 17.48 -8.72
C GLU A 105 5.40 17.51 -10.18
N ALA A 106 4.67 16.48 -10.62
CA ALA A 106 4.05 16.43 -11.94
C ALA A 106 3.06 17.58 -12.14
N GLU A 107 2.21 17.87 -11.14
CA GLU A 107 1.30 19.00 -11.19
C GLU A 107 2.05 20.34 -11.17
N ARG A 108 3.07 20.47 -10.32
CA ARG A 108 3.87 21.69 -10.21
C ARG A 108 4.59 22.03 -11.52
N ARG A 109 5.08 21.03 -12.24
CA ARG A 109 5.81 21.19 -13.50
C ARG A 109 4.94 21.07 -14.75
N LEU A 110 3.65 20.74 -14.60
CA LEU A 110 2.77 20.38 -15.70
C LEU A 110 3.38 19.28 -16.60
N SER A 111 3.99 18.27 -15.97
CA SER A 111 4.75 17.22 -16.66
C SER A 111 3.97 15.92 -16.73
N THR A 112 3.65 15.48 -17.95
CA THR A 112 3.04 14.16 -18.18
C THR A 112 3.99 13.02 -17.90
N ASP A 113 5.29 13.19 -18.13
CA ASP A 113 6.25 12.12 -17.88
C ASP A 113 6.37 11.83 -16.38
N LEU A 114 6.37 12.87 -15.54
CA LEU A 114 6.26 12.69 -14.10
C LEU A 114 4.90 12.13 -13.67
N ALA A 115 3.80 12.49 -14.34
CA ALA A 115 2.50 11.88 -14.05
C ALA A 115 2.47 10.38 -14.36
N ARG A 116 3.11 9.96 -15.46
CA ARG A 116 3.30 8.54 -15.83
C ARG A 116 4.17 7.81 -14.80
N GLU A 117 5.27 8.44 -14.37
CA GLU A 117 6.12 7.90 -13.30
C GLU A 117 5.35 7.74 -11.99
N GLY A 118 4.57 8.76 -11.59
CA GLY A 118 3.69 8.72 -10.43
C GLY A 118 2.67 7.57 -10.52
N ALA A 119 2.08 7.33 -11.69
CA ALA A 119 1.16 6.22 -11.92
C ALA A 119 1.84 4.85 -11.75
N GLN A 120 3.05 4.68 -12.29
CA GLN A 120 3.85 3.46 -12.12
C GLN A 120 4.22 3.22 -10.65
N LYS A 121 4.65 4.27 -9.94
CA LYS A 121 4.97 4.21 -8.51
C LYS A 121 3.74 3.88 -7.66
N ALA A 122 2.57 4.44 -7.99
CA ALA A 122 1.32 4.12 -7.31
C ALA A 122 0.93 2.64 -7.48
N ILE A 123 1.06 2.10 -8.71
CA ILE A 123 0.85 0.66 -8.94
C ILE A 123 1.81 -0.17 -8.08
N ALA A 124 3.09 0.19 -8.06
CA ALA A 124 4.10 -0.51 -7.29
C ALA A 124 3.80 -0.49 -5.78
N SER A 125 3.37 0.66 -5.24
CA SER A 125 3.01 0.80 -3.82
C SER A 125 1.83 -0.09 -3.44
N TRP A 126 0.77 -0.17 -4.28
CA TRP A 126 -0.34 -1.08 -4.05
C TRP A 126 0.09 -2.54 -4.09
N VAL A 127 0.95 -2.94 -5.04
CA VAL A 127 1.49 -4.30 -5.11
C VAL A 127 2.30 -4.66 -3.87
N LEU A 128 3.12 -3.74 -3.35
CA LEU A 128 3.86 -3.92 -2.10
C LEU A 128 2.90 -4.06 -0.91
N ARG A 129 1.88 -3.21 -0.83
CA ARG A 129 0.88 -3.25 0.25
C ARG A 129 0.10 -4.55 0.24
N GLU A 130 -0.33 -5.03 -0.92
CA GLU A 130 -0.97 -6.35 -1.04
C GLU A 130 -0.05 -7.49 -0.58
N LYS A 131 1.26 -7.43 -0.90
CA LYS A 131 2.24 -8.42 -0.40
C LYS A 131 2.37 -8.35 1.12
N ALA A 132 2.39 -7.16 1.70
CA ALA A 132 2.42 -6.96 3.15
C ALA A 132 1.17 -7.56 3.82
N ILE A 133 -0.03 -7.28 3.29
CA ILE A 133 -1.29 -7.85 3.78
C ILE A 133 -1.27 -9.38 3.69
N ARG A 134 -0.79 -9.97 2.58
CA ARG A 134 -0.67 -11.44 2.46
C ARG A 134 0.25 -12.04 3.52
N ARG A 135 1.35 -11.36 3.88
CA ARG A 135 2.23 -11.79 4.97
C ARG A 135 1.53 -11.69 6.33
N ALA A 136 0.81 -10.59 6.57
CA ALA A 136 0.00 -10.41 7.77
C ALA A 136 -1.10 -11.48 7.91
N GLU A 137 -1.75 -11.88 6.80
CA GLU A 137 -2.75 -12.96 6.79
C GLU A 137 -2.14 -14.32 7.16
N ALA A 138 -0.91 -14.59 6.71
CA ALA A 138 -0.24 -15.86 7.00
C ALA A 138 0.01 -16.06 8.51
N MET A 139 0.20 -14.96 9.26
CA MET A 139 0.35 -15.00 10.72
C MET A 139 -0.91 -15.51 11.43
N THR A 140 -2.10 -15.23 10.89
CA THR A 140 -3.37 -15.73 11.43
C THR A 140 -3.55 -17.23 11.20
N ARG A 141 -2.98 -17.77 10.11
CA ARG A 141 -3.15 -19.18 9.71
C ARG A 141 -2.20 -20.13 10.42
N ARG A 142 -1.10 -19.64 10.99
CA ARG A 142 -0.10 -20.42 11.74
C ARG A 142 -0.53 -20.75 13.19
N LYS A 143 -1.84 -20.92 13.43
CA LYS A 143 -2.37 -21.30 14.75
C LYS A 143 -1.84 -22.66 15.19
#